data_AF-A0A5C9AFY6-F1
#
_entry.id   AF-A0A5C9AFY6-F1
#
_cell.length_a   1.000
_cell.length_b   1.000
_cell.length_c   1.000
_cell.angle_alpha   90.00
_cell.angle_beta   90.00
_cell.angle_gamma   90.00
#
_symmetry.space_group_name_H-M   'P 1'
#
loop_
_entity.id
_entity.type
_entity.pdbx_description
1 polymer ?
#
loop_
_entity_poly.entity_id
_entity_poly.type
_entity_poly.pdbx_seq_one_letter_code
_entity_poly.pdbx_strand_id
1 'polypeptide(L)'
;GIFNIPAHMINDLEKATFSNISAQAIQFVRYTMMPWVTNWEQELNRRLFTRAELAAGYYVRFNLTGLLRGTPQERAQFYHFAITDGWMSRNEARAFEDMNPVEGLDEMLVSVNAANPAGDFKPPKNDEGKTNE
;
A
#
# COMPACT_ATOMS: atom_id res chain seq x y z
N GLY A 1 3.29 31.23 4.95
CA GLY A 1 4.44 31.29 5.86
C GLY A 1 5.65 30.69 5.16
N ILE A 2 6.86 31.19 5.45
CA ILE A 2 8.08 30.90 4.68
C ILE A 2 8.50 29.40 4.66
N PHE A 3 7.96 28.60 5.59
CA PHE A 3 8.27 27.16 5.73
C PHE A 3 7.06 26.22 5.51
N ASN A 4 5.89 26.71 5.09
CA ASN A 4 4.68 25.88 4.95
C ASN A 4 4.30 25.05 6.20
N ILE A 5 4.62 25.54 7.40
CA ILE A 5 4.27 24.89 8.66
C ILE A 5 2.79 25.19 8.97
N PRO A 6 1.94 24.18 9.22
CA PRO A 6 0.55 24.38 9.62
C PRO A 6 0.44 25.21 10.91
N ALA A 7 -0.47 26.21 10.92
CA ALA A 7 -0.58 27.17 12.02
C ALA A 7 -0.89 26.53 13.39
N HIS A 8 -1.59 25.39 13.41
CA HIS A 8 -1.90 24.65 14.64
C HIS A 8 -0.68 23.98 15.27
N MET A 9 0.36 23.65 14.50
CA MET A 9 1.61 23.09 15.03
C MET A 9 2.49 24.15 15.73
N ILE A 10 2.26 25.44 15.44
CA ILE A 10 3.03 26.56 16.02
C ILE A 10 2.39 27.05 17.32
N ASN A 11 1.09 26.79 17.51
CA ASN A 11 0.27 27.45 18.54
C ASN A 11 -0.46 26.48 19.51
N ASP A 12 -0.29 25.16 19.37
CA ASP A 12 -0.91 24.16 20.25
C ASP A 12 0.17 23.51 21.14
N LEU A 13 0.32 24.01 22.37
CA LEU A 13 1.29 23.53 23.37
C LEU A 13 0.65 22.88 24.61
N GLU A 14 -0.68 22.80 24.72
CA GLU A 14 -1.29 22.42 26.02
C GLU A 14 -2.41 21.35 25.99
N LYS A 15 -3.03 20.98 24.85
CA LYS A 15 -4.17 20.03 24.88
C LYS A 15 -4.22 18.98 23.75
N ALA A 16 -3.07 18.51 23.27
CA ALA A 16 -3.05 17.46 22.24
C ALA A 16 -3.18 16.04 22.83
N THR A 17 -4.26 15.33 22.51
CA THR A 17 -4.39 13.87 22.74
C THR A 17 -3.58 13.11 21.68
N PHE A 18 -3.08 11.90 22.00
CA PHE A 18 -2.26 11.09 21.07
C PHE A 18 -2.84 10.95 19.66
N SER A 19 -4.17 10.78 19.54
CA SER A 19 -4.85 10.69 18.24
C SER A 19 -4.77 11.97 17.41
N ASN A 20 -4.77 13.14 18.05
CA ASN A 20 -4.65 14.42 17.39
C ASN A 20 -3.18 14.66 16.95
N ILE A 21 -2.20 14.25 17.76
CA ILE A 21 -0.77 14.37 17.44
C ILE A 21 -0.41 13.57 16.18
N SER A 22 -0.91 12.34 16.03
CA SER A 22 -0.65 11.53 14.83
C SER A 22 -1.22 12.17 13.56
N ALA A 23 -2.45 12.68 13.62
CA ALA A 23 -3.06 13.39 12.50
C ALA A 23 -2.27 14.67 12.14
N GLN A 24 -1.86 15.45 13.15
CA GLN A 24 -1.06 16.65 12.96
C GLN A 24 0.34 16.36 12.39
N ALA A 25 0.98 15.26 12.83
CA ALA A 25 2.25 14.80 12.27
C ALA A 25 2.12 14.44 10.78
N ILE A 26 1.04 13.77 10.38
CA ILE A 26 0.77 13.46 8.97
C ILE A 26 0.58 14.76 8.16
N GLN A 27 -0.16 15.74 8.71
CA GLN A 27 -0.34 17.04 8.04
C GLN A 27 0.98 17.80 7.89
N PHE A 28 1.85 17.75 8.89
CA PHE A 28 3.19 18.35 8.81
C PHE A 28 4.06 17.67 7.74
N VAL A 29 4.09 16.34 7.70
CA VAL A 29 4.81 15.59 6.66
C VAL A 29 4.29 15.98 5.28
N ARG A 30 2.96 16.06 5.12
CA ARG A 30 2.30 16.33 3.84
C ARG A 30 2.50 17.76 3.34
N TYR A 31 2.31 18.76 4.20
CA TYR A 31 2.34 20.17 3.76
C TYR A 31 3.71 20.82 3.88
N THR A 32 4.52 20.39 4.85
CA THR A 32 5.84 20.97 5.10
C THR A 32 6.94 20.15 4.47
N MET A 33 7.05 18.86 4.77
CA MET A 33 8.24 18.08 4.39
C MET A 33 8.24 17.64 2.93
N MET A 34 7.09 17.23 2.37
CA MET A 34 7.03 16.76 0.98
C MET A 34 7.62 17.74 -0.05
N PRO A 35 7.32 19.06 -0.02
CA PRO A 35 7.94 20.01 -0.94
C PRO A 35 9.48 20.04 -0.88
N TRP A 36 10.06 19.96 0.33
CA TRP A 36 11.51 19.95 0.50
C TRP A 36 12.14 18.66 0.02
N VAL A 37 11.52 17.52 0.35
CA VAL A 37 11.98 16.20 -0.07
C VAL A 37 11.98 16.12 -1.59
N THR A 38 10.90 16.53 -2.26
CA THR A 38 10.81 16.57 -3.72
C THR A 38 11.91 17.44 -4.34
N ASN A 39 12.22 18.60 -3.75
CA ASN A 39 13.30 19.45 -4.24
C ASN A 39 14.67 18.76 -4.12
N TRP A 40 14.91 18.04 -3.02
CA TRP A 40 16.14 17.27 -2.85
C TRP A 40 16.22 16.09 -3.82
N GLU A 41 15.13 15.35 -4.02
CA GLU A 41 15.08 14.27 -5.01
C GLU A 41 15.42 14.79 -6.41
N GLN A 42 14.84 15.93 -6.81
CA GLN A 42 15.13 16.52 -8.11
C GLN A 42 16.62 16.90 -8.25
N GLU A 43 17.20 17.53 -7.23
CA GLU A 43 18.61 17.95 -7.31
C GLU A 43 19.58 16.75 -7.24
N LEU A 44 19.26 15.73 -6.45
CA LEU A 44 20.03 14.49 -6.40
C LEU A 44 19.96 13.73 -7.73
N ASN A 45 18.77 13.58 -8.30
CA ASN A 45 18.61 12.94 -9.62
C ASN A 45 19.35 13.71 -10.73
N ARG A 46 19.43 15.04 -10.63
CA ARG A 46 20.15 15.87 -11.60
C ARG A 46 21.68 15.76 -11.48
N ARG A 47 22.22 15.60 -10.27
CA ARG A 47 23.67 15.65 -10.02
C ARG A 47 24.36 14.29 -9.92
N LEU A 48 23.65 13.25 -9.46
CA LEU A 48 24.27 11.95 -9.17
C LEU A 48 24.34 11.04 -10.39
N PHE A 49 23.46 11.22 -11.37
CA PHE A 49 23.38 10.33 -12.52
C PHE A 49 23.85 10.98 -13.81
N THR A 50 24.53 10.19 -14.62
CA THR A 50 24.81 10.52 -16.00
C THR A 50 23.56 10.40 -16.87
N ARG A 51 23.58 11.00 -18.07
CA ARG A 51 22.46 10.88 -19.03
C ARG A 51 22.16 9.43 -19.40
N ALA A 52 23.17 8.57 -19.44
CA ALA A 52 23.00 7.14 -19.74
C ALA A 52 22.29 6.40 -18.61
N GLU A 53 22.63 6.69 -17.35
CA GLU A 53 21.99 6.08 -16.18
C GLU A 53 20.53 6.53 -16.02
N LEU A 54 20.24 7.81 -16.25
CA LEU A 54 18.84 8.29 -16.26
C LEU A 54 18.01 7.60 -17.36
N ALA A 55 18.59 7.42 -18.55
CA ALA A 55 17.93 6.70 -19.65
C ALA A 55 17.72 5.20 -19.35
N ALA A 56 18.60 4.61 -18.54
CA ALA A 56 18.46 3.24 -18.03
C ALA A 56 17.45 3.12 -16.86
N GLY A 57 16.88 4.24 -16.40
CA GLY A 57 15.84 4.26 -15.37
C GLY A 57 16.35 4.34 -13.94
N TYR A 58 17.61 4.69 -13.71
CA TYR A 58 18.12 4.93 -12.34
C TYR A 58 17.56 6.24 -11.79
N TYR A 59 17.05 6.21 -10.57
CA TYR A 59 16.59 7.40 -9.85
C TYR A 59 16.80 7.25 -8.35
N VAL A 60 16.93 8.38 -7.66
CA VAL A 60 16.86 8.47 -6.20
C VAL A 60 15.45 8.94 -5.81
N ARG A 61 14.85 8.23 -4.86
CA ARG A 61 13.59 8.62 -4.22
C ARG A 61 13.67 8.32 -2.72
N PHE A 62 13.22 9.25 -1.90
CA PHE A 62 13.03 9.03 -0.48
C PHE A 62 11.75 8.25 -0.25
N ASN A 63 11.87 7.16 0.51
CA ASN A 63 10.70 6.39 0.92
C ASN A 63 10.01 7.08 2.12
N LEU A 64 9.18 8.09 1.82
CA LEU A 64 8.36 8.78 2.83
C LEU A 64 7.13 7.98 3.25
N THR A 65 6.87 6.81 2.65
CA THR A 65 5.71 6.00 3.04
C THR A 65 5.78 5.62 4.52
N GLY A 66 6.97 5.44 5.10
CA GLY A 66 7.15 5.25 6.54
C GLY A 66 6.56 6.37 7.43
N LEU A 67 6.56 7.62 6.94
CA LEU A 67 6.11 8.80 7.68
C LEU A 67 4.64 9.17 7.39
N LEU A 68 4.16 8.83 6.19
CA LEU A 68 2.76 9.03 5.76
C LEU A 68 1.89 7.80 6.01
N ARG A 69 2.48 6.66 6.40
CA ARG A 69 1.76 5.48 6.86
C ARG A 69 0.93 5.93 8.06
N GLY A 70 -0.37 5.70 7.98
CA GLY A 70 -1.28 5.84 9.12
C GLY A 70 -0.78 5.01 10.31
N THR A 71 -1.51 5.06 11.41
CA THR A 71 -1.22 4.22 12.57
C THR A 71 -1.07 2.75 12.15
N PRO A 72 -0.23 1.94 12.83
CA PRO A 72 -0.15 0.50 12.55
C PRO A 72 -1.50 -0.20 12.52
N GLN A 73 -2.46 0.32 13.28
CA GLN A 73 -3.85 -0.11 13.31
C GLN A 73 -4.57 0.20 11.99
N GLU A 74 -4.53 1.43 11.48
CA GLU A 74 -5.13 1.79 10.18
C GLU A 74 -4.49 1.01 9.04
N ARG A 75 -3.18 0.76 9.11
CA ARG A 75 -2.44 -0.02 8.12
C ARG A 75 -2.86 -1.50 8.13
N ALA A 76 -2.95 -2.10 9.31
CA ALA A 76 -3.46 -3.46 9.47
C ALA A 76 -4.90 -3.58 8.99
N GLN A 77 -5.74 -2.57 9.26
CA GLN A 77 -7.12 -2.52 8.79
C GLN A 77 -7.20 -2.39 7.27
N PHE A 78 -6.41 -1.50 6.65
CA PHE A 78 -6.36 -1.35 5.20
C PHE A 78 -6.04 -2.66 4.50
N TYR A 79 -4.96 -3.34 4.91
CA TYR A 79 -4.61 -4.64 4.32
C TYR A 79 -5.64 -5.72 4.64
N HIS A 80 -6.21 -5.71 5.84
CA HIS A 80 -7.27 -6.66 6.20
C HIS A 80 -8.50 -6.51 5.28
N PHE A 81 -8.97 -5.29 5.05
CA PHE A 81 -10.09 -5.04 4.12
C PHE A 81 -9.70 -5.39 2.69
N ALA A 82 -8.52 -4.97 2.22
CA ALA A 82 -8.08 -5.23 0.85
C ALA A 82 -7.96 -6.73 0.51
N ILE A 83 -7.44 -7.51 1.46
CA ILE A 83 -7.30 -8.96 1.32
C ILE A 83 -8.66 -9.65 1.44
N THR A 84 -9.55 -9.19 2.34
CA THR A 84 -10.86 -9.81 2.58
C THR A 84 -11.86 -9.52 1.46
N ASP A 85 -11.82 -8.32 0.90
CA ASP A 85 -12.63 -7.92 -0.26
C ASP A 85 -12.13 -8.57 -1.56
N GLY A 86 -10.95 -9.20 -1.52
CA GLY A 86 -10.43 -10.02 -2.61
C GLY A 86 -9.85 -9.24 -3.80
N TRP A 87 -9.56 -7.95 -3.65
CA TRP A 87 -8.93 -7.14 -4.71
C TRP A 87 -7.41 -7.02 -4.57
N MET A 88 -6.85 -7.40 -3.42
CA MET A 88 -5.41 -7.41 -3.17
C MET A 88 -4.94 -8.78 -2.68
N SER A 89 -3.85 -9.30 -3.27
CA SER A 89 -3.19 -10.50 -2.78
C SER A 89 -2.27 -10.21 -1.59
N ARG A 90 -1.94 -11.24 -0.82
CA ARG A 90 -1.02 -11.07 0.32
C ARG A 90 0.41 -10.76 -0.15
N ASN A 91 0.82 -11.24 -1.31
CA ASN A 91 2.11 -10.88 -1.90
C ASN A 91 2.14 -9.44 -2.42
N GLU A 92 1.02 -8.90 -2.91
CA GLU A 92 0.92 -7.47 -3.24
C GLU A 92 1.09 -6.61 -1.98
N ALA A 93 0.44 -6.99 -0.87
CA ALA A 93 0.64 -6.31 0.41
C ALA A 93 2.11 -6.36 0.89
N ARG A 94 2.81 -7.48 0.67
CA ARG A 94 4.25 -7.62 0.97
C ARG A 94 5.10 -6.75 0.07
N ALA A 95 4.79 -6.66 -1.22
CA ALA A 95 5.47 -5.77 -2.15
C ALA A 95 5.31 -4.29 -1.74
N PHE A 96 4.12 -3.88 -1.27
CA PHE A 96 3.90 -2.53 -0.73
C PHE A 96 4.72 -2.21 0.54
N GLU A 97 5.09 -3.24 1.30
CA GLU A 97 5.90 -3.11 2.51
C GLU A 97 7.40 -3.39 2.25
N ASP A 98 7.81 -3.42 0.98
CA ASP A 98 9.19 -3.72 0.55
C ASP A 98 9.68 -5.09 1.10
N MET A 99 8.79 -6.07 1.23
CA MET A 99 9.08 -7.42 1.69
C MET A 99 9.11 -8.43 0.53
N ASN A 100 9.97 -9.44 0.64
CA ASN A 100 10.05 -10.50 -0.36
C ASN A 100 8.73 -11.30 -0.46
N PRO A 101 8.31 -11.69 -1.67
CA PRO A 101 7.14 -12.55 -1.87
C PRO A 101 7.36 -13.94 -1.27
N VAL A 102 6.27 -14.61 -0.93
CA VAL A 102 6.27 -16.00 -0.42
C VAL A 102 5.36 -16.84 -1.30
N GLU A 103 5.77 -18.06 -1.63
CA GLU A 103 4.94 -18.97 -2.43
C GLU A 103 3.57 -19.24 -1.78
N GLY A 104 2.52 -19.25 -2.60
CA GLY A 104 1.14 -19.49 -2.16
C GLY A 104 0.39 -18.27 -1.61
N LEU A 105 1.01 -17.08 -1.61
CA LEU A 105 0.38 -15.83 -1.17
C LEU A 105 -0.13 -14.94 -2.32
N ASP A 106 0.01 -15.39 -3.57
CA ASP A 106 -0.49 -14.70 -4.77
C ASP A 106 -2.00 -14.91 -4.99
N GLU A 107 -2.56 -15.98 -4.43
CA GLU A 107 -4.00 -16.25 -4.53
C GLU A 107 -4.81 -15.27 -3.68
N MET A 108 -5.77 -14.61 -4.33
CA MET A 108 -6.74 -13.74 -3.68
C MET A 108 -7.64 -14.57 -2.76
N LEU A 109 -7.83 -14.11 -1.53
CA LEU A 109 -8.80 -14.71 -0.65
C LEU A 109 -10.20 -14.27 -1.09
N VAL A 110 -10.98 -15.21 -1.61
CA VAL A 110 -12.40 -14.98 -1.85
C VAL A 110 -13.15 -15.36 -0.57
N SER A 111 -13.93 -14.42 -0.03
CA SER A 111 -14.79 -14.71 1.13
C SER A 111 -15.71 -15.88 0.83
N VAL A 112 -15.67 -16.91 1.69
CA VAL A 112 -16.49 -18.14 1.59
C VAL A 112 -17.99 -17.84 1.54
N ASN A 113 -18.42 -16.68 2.06
CA ASN A 113 -19.81 -16.23 2.04
C ASN A 113 -20.17 -15.41 0.79
N ALA A 114 -19.17 -14.92 0.04
CA ALA A 114 -19.34 -14.21 -1.23
C ALA A 114 -19.12 -15.13 -2.45
N ALA A 115 -18.77 -16.40 -2.22
CA ALA A 115 -18.81 -17.43 -3.24
C ALA A 115 -20.26 -17.58 -3.72
N ASN A 116 -20.55 -16.98 -4.87
CA ASN A 116 -21.76 -17.25 -5.62
C ASN A 116 -21.88 -18.79 -5.77
N PRO A 117 -22.94 -19.45 -5.29
CA PRO A 117 -23.09 -20.91 -5.35
C PRO A 117 -23.30 -21.45 -6.78
N ALA A 118 -22.95 -20.69 -7.82
CA ALA A 118 -23.21 -20.99 -9.22
C ALA A 118 -21.98 -21.52 -10.00
N GLY A 119 -20.84 -21.78 -9.34
CA GLY A 119 -19.60 -22.18 -10.01
C GLY A 119 -19.32 -23.69 -10.09
N ASP A 120 -19.72 -24.47 -9.08
CA ASP A 120 -19.20 -25.83 -8.89
C ASP A 120 -20.23 -26.96 -9.07
N PHE A 121 -21.30 -26.74 -9.84
CA PHE A 121 -22.15 -27.87 -10.25
C PHE A 121 -21.50 -28.58 -11.44
N LYS A 122 -20.61 -29.54 -11.15
CA LYS A 122 -20.16 -30.53 -12.12
C LYS A 122 -21.25 -31.60 -12.25
N PRO A 123 -22.05 -31.64 -13.33
CA PRO A 123 -23.05 -32.69 -13.47
C PRO A 123 -22.32 -34.05 -13.53
N PRO A 124 -22.88 -35.10 -12.90
CA PRO A 124 -22.28 -36.42 -12.94
C PRO A 124 -22.17 -36.88 -14.40
N LYS A 125 -21.00 -37.40 -14.77
CA LYS A 125 -20.79 -38.04 -16.07
C LYS A 125 -21.66 -39.29 -16.13
N ASN A 126 -22.62 -39.33 -17.04
CA ASN A 126 -23.29 -40.56 -17.41
C ASN A 126 -22.31 -41.40 -18.23
N ASP A 127 -21.71 -42.41 -17.61
CA ASP A 127 -21.02 -43.49 -18.32
C ASP A 127 -22.07 -44.39 -19.00
N GLU A 128 -22.59 -43.94 -20.14
CA GLU A 128 -23.33 -44.82 -21.06
C GLU A 128 -22.34 -45.52 -21.99
N GLY A 129 -21.86 -46.68 -21.54
CA GLY A 129 -21.12 -47.59 -22.39
C GLY A 129 -20.85 -48.94 -21.74
N LYS A 130 -21.61 -49.96 -22.21
CA LYS A 130 -21.45 -51.42 -22.02
C LYS A 130 -22.19 -51.94 -20.76
N THR A 131 -22.99 -53.01 -20.75
CA THR A 131 -23.25 -54.17 -21.63
C THR A 131 -24.36 -54.96 -20.88
N ASN A 132 -25.44 -55.51 -21.46
CA ASN A 132 -25.57 -56.89 -21.94
C ASN A 132 -27.04 -57.31 -21.72
N GLU A 133 -27.72 -57.71 -22.79
CA GLU A 133 -28.59 -58.91 -22.98
C GLU A 133 -29.57 -58.68 -24.15
#